data_AF-A0A8C5RZ49-F1
#
_entry.id   AF-A0A8C5RZ49-F1
#
_cell.length_a   1.000
_cell.length_b   1.000
_cell.length_c   1.000
_cell.angle_alpha   90.00
_cell.angle_beta   90.00
_cell.angle_gamma   90.00
#
_symmetry.space_group_name_H-M   'P 1'
#
loop_
_entity.id
_entity.type
_entity.pdbx_description
1 polymer ?
#
loop_
_entity_poly.entity_id
_entity_poly.type
_entity_poly.pdbx_seq_one_letter_code
_entity_poly.pdbx_strand_id
1 'polypeptide(L)'
;MNSSTAHLIRCLQQIHKVIRKANEILAGISQPSVCREVLLSTPGTAYIWGLSEIYQISKRLGDAVSARKLTSELLLQTLREVDLAWNNLLSFLVFGRSVFQPLLLPPLPVSEPCKTNLAKSELNHVCGICLTEISREPQVPSGSLDPVLYQGLFYHVGCANFWLNCVDSMLPRES
;
A
#
# COMPACT_ATOMS: atom_id res chain seq x y z
N MET A 1 4.27 23.29 -11.21
CA MET A 1 3.99 21.91 -10.76
C MET A 1 2.97 21.99 -9.65
N ASN A 2 1.83 21.32 -9.80
CA ASN A 2 0.73 21.42 -8.83
C ASN A 2 1.15 20.77 -7.51
N SER A 3 1.20 21.56 -6.44
CA SER A 3 1.62 21.14 -5.09
C SER A 3 0.89 19.86 -4.61
N SER A 4 -0.37 19.72 -5.03
CA SER A 4 -1.26 18.61 -4.67
C SER A 4 -0.78 17.22 -5.12
N THR A 5 0.00 17.08 -6.20
CA THR A 5 0.45 15.74 -6.67
C THR A 5 1.87 15.38 -6.23
N ALA A 6 2.64 16.34 -5.72
CA ALA A 6 4.05 16.14 -5.41
C ALA A 6 4.27 15.08 -4.32
N HIS A 7 3.48 15.12 -3.24
CA HIS A 7 3.58 14.15 -2.16
C HIS A 7 3.14 12.74 -2.60
N LEU A 8 2.14 12.64 -3.49
CA LEU A 8 1.69 11.37 -4.07
C LEU A 8 2.80 10.72 -4.91
N ILE A 9 3.43 11.50 -5.79
CA ILE A 9 4.55 11.04 -6.61
C ILE A 9 5.71 10.59 -5.72
N ARG A 10 6.08 11.40 -4.71
CA ARG A 10 7.15 11.04 -3.76
C ARG A 10 6.84 9.72 -3.03
N CYS A 11 5.60 9.54 -2.58
CA CYS A 11 5.16 8.30 -1.94
C CYS A 11 5.35 7.10 -2.88
N LEU A 12 4.81 7.18 -4.10
CA LEU A 12 4.89 6.11 -5.09
C LEU A 12 6.32 5.78 -5.51
N GLN A 13 7.19 6.79 -5.64
CA GLN A 13 8.60 6.57 -5.94
C GLN A 13 9.31 5.78 -4.84
N GLN A 14 8.99 6.03 -3.56
CA GLN A 14 9.56 5.25 -2.46
C GLN A 14 8.94 3.84 -2.39
N ILE A 15 7.64 3.69 -2.66
CA ILE A 15 7.01 2.36 -2.77
C ILE A 15 7.72 1.55 -3.86
N HIS A 16 7.90 2.14 -5.04
CA HIS A 16 8.61 1.51 -6.15
C HIS A 16 10.02 1.12 -5.74
N LYS A 17 10.77 2.01 -5.09
CA LYS A 17 12.15 1.74 -4.62
C LYS A 17 12.20 0.55 -3.67
N VAL A 18 11.29 0.47 -2.70
CA VAL A 18 11.26 -0.62 -1.71
C VAL A 18 10.93 -1.96 -2.38
N ILE A 19 9.92 -2.02 -3.24
CA ILE A 19 9.54 -3.24 -3.95
C ILE A 19 10.64 -3.66 -4.94
N ARG A 20 11.24 -2.71 -5.67
CA ARG A 20 12.35 -2.97 -6.58
C ARG A 20 13.56 -3.53 -5.83
N LYS A 21 13.85 -3.03 -4.63
CA LYS A 21 14.94 -3.56 -3.81
C LYS A 21 14.70 -5.03 -3.42
N ALA A 22 13.45 -5.40 -3.12
CA ALA A 22 13.09 -6.79 -2.87
C ALA A 22 13.32 -7.68 -4.11
N ASN A 23 12.93 -7.20 -5.31
CA ASN A 23 13.23 -7.90 -6.57
C ASN A 23 14.73 -8.09 -6.78
N GLU A 24 15.54 -7.05 -6.57
CA GLU A 24 17.01 -7.13 -6.70
C GLU A 24 17.61 -8.17 -5.75
N ILE A 25 17.12 -8.24 -4.51
CA ILE A 25 17.58 -9.23 -3.51
C ILE A 25 17.22 -10.65 -3.96
N LEU A 26 15.97 -10.90 -4.33
CA LEU A 26 15.51 -12.24 -4.71
C LEU A 26 16.11 -12.71 -6.04
N ALA A 27 16.28 -11.82 -7.01
CA ALA A 27 16.95 -12.10 -8.27
C ALA A 27 18.44 -12.45 -8.08
N GLY A 28 19.06 -11.95 -7.01
CA GLY A 28 20.43 -12.29 -6.62
C GLY A 28 20.59 -13.71 -6.08
N ILE A 29 19.49 -14.41 -5.74
CA ILE A 29 19.55 -15.78 -5.22
C ILE A 29 19.58 -16.77 -6.39
N SER A 30 20.75 -17.35 -6.66
CA SER A 30 20.96 -18.23 -7.81
C SER A 30 20.27 -19.60 -7.70
N GLN A 31 20.02 -20.08 -6.48
CA GLN A 31 19.43 -21.40 -6.22
C GLN A 31 17.96 -21.28 -5.77
N PRO A 32 17.00 -21.87 -6.49
CA PRO A 32 15.58 -21.81 -6.12
C PRO A 32 15.26 -22.40 -4.74
N SER A 33 16.00 -23.42 -4.30
CA SER A 33 15.87 -24.01 -2.95
C SER A 33 16.22 -23.01 -1.85
N VAL A 34 17.31 -22.26 -2.02
CA VAL A 34 17.74 -21.20 -1.10
C VAL A 34 16.73 -20.06 -1.11
N CYS A 35 16.22 -19.68 -2.29
CA CYS A 35 15.18 -18.65 -2.40
C CYS A 35 13.92 -19.07 -1.63
N ARG A 36 13.49 -20.33 -1.79
CA ARG A 36 12.38 -20.90 -1.03
C ARG A 36 12.62 -20.86 0.48
N GLU A 37 13.81 -21.23 0.95
CA GLU A 37 14.14 -21.21 2.37
C GLU A 37 14.09 -19.80 2.96
N VAL A 38 14.70 -18.83 2.26
CA VAL A 38 14.66 -17.41 2.66
C VAL A 38 13.21 -16.93 2.74
N LEU A 39 12.41 -17.18 1.71
CA LEU A 39 11.01 -16.76 1.65
C LEU A 39 10.16 -17.38 2.77
N LEU A 40 10.38 -18.65 3.10
CA LEU A 40 9.60 -19.38 4.10
C LEU A 40 10.14 -19.23 5.53
N SER A 41 11.27 -18.55 5.71
CA SER A 41 11.75 -18.14 7.04
C SER A 41 10.78 -17.14 7.68
N THR A 42 10.72 -17.09 9.02
CA THR A 42 9.88 -16.11 9.73
C THR A 42 10.18 -14.66 9.31
N PRO A 43 11.46 -14.21 9.23
CA PRO A 43 11.76 -12.86 8.77
C PRO A 43 11.41 -12.62 7.31
N GLY A 44 11.67 -13.60 6.42
CA GLY A 44 11.36 -13.48 5.00
C GLY A 44 9.86 -13.40 4.73
N THR A 45 9.07 -14.26 5.38
CA THR A 45 7.61 -14.22 5.30
C THR A 45 7.05 -12.90 5.82
N ALA A 46 7.49 -12.43 7.00
CA ALA A 46 7.08 -11.14 7.54
C ALA A 46 7.44 -9.97 6.62
N TYR A 47 8.63 -10.02 6.01
CA TYR A 47 9.07 -9.01 5.05
C TYR A 47 8.16 -8.96 3.82
N ILE A 48 7.81 -10.11 3.21
CA ILE A 48 6.89 -10.16 2.06
C ILE A 48 5.50 -9.62 2.41
N TRP A 49 4.96 -9.95 3.60
CA TRP A 49 3.70 -9.38 4.05
C TRP A 49 3.77 -7.87 4.25
N GLY A 50 4.85 -7.35 4.83
CA GLY A 50 5.07 -5.89 4.92
C GLY A 50 5.15 -5.22 3.55
N LEU A 51 5.80 -5.85 2.56
CA LEU A 51 5.79 -5.36 1.18
C LEU A 51 4.36 -5.33 0.59
N SER A 52 3.54 -6.34 0.91
CA SER A 52 2.15 -6.37 0.47
C SER A 52 1.34 -5.21 1.04
N GLU A 53 1.54 -4.86 2.33
CA GLU A 53 0.88 -3.69 2.94
C GLU A 53 1.32 -2.39 2.27
N ILE A 54 2.60 -2.26 1.94
CA ILE A 54 3.15 -1.12 1.20
C ILE A 54 2.54 -1.02 -0.20
N TYR A 55 2.39 -2.14 -0.91
CA TYR A 55 1.71 -2.17 -2.21
C TYR A 55 0.22 -1.82 -2.10
N GLN A 56 -0.47 -2.19 -1.02
CA GLN A 56 -1.86 -1.74 -0.80
C GLN A 56 -1.98 -0.22 -0.66
N ILE A 57 -0.92 0.48 -0.19
CA ILE A 57 -0.90 1.96 -0.20
C ILE A 57 -0.92 2.48 -1.64
N SER A 58 -0.18 1.88 -2.58
CA SER A 58 -0.21 2.31 -3.99
C SER A 58 -1.55 2.03 -4.66
N LYS A 59 -2.25 0.95 -4.28
CA LYS A 59 -3.61 0.68 -4.75
C LYS A 59 -4.60 1.75 -4.29
N ARG A 60 -4.60 2.09 -3.01
CA ARG A 60 -5.41 3.20 -2.49
C ARG A 60 -5.09 4.53 -3.19
N LEU A 61 -3.80 4.80 -3.43
CA LEU A 61 -3.37 5.97 -4.21
C LEU A 61 -3.94 5.95 -5.63
N GLY A 62 -3.88 4.81 -6.33
CA GLY A 62 -4.44 4.64 -7.67
C GLY A 62 -5.96 4.87 -7.72
N ASP A 63 -6.69 4.36 -6.72
CA ASP A 63 -8.12 4.58 -6.58
C ASP A 63 -8.44 6.07 -6.37
N ALA A 64 -7.70 6.75 -5.49
CA ALA A 64 -7.89 8.17 -5.24
C ALA A 64 -7.52 9.04 -6.45
N VAL A 65 -6.45 8.71 -7.16
CA VAL A 65 -6.06 9.35 -8.43
C VAL A 65 -7.18 9.25 -9.46
N SER A 66 -7.77 8.05 -9.59
CA SER A 66 -8.88 7.79 -10.52
C SER A 66 -10.15 8.55 -10.11
N ALA A 67 -10.53 8.47 -8.84
CA ALA A 67 -11.72 9.13 -8.31
C ALA A 67 -11.63 10.67 -8.42
N ARG A 68 -10.42 11.23 -8.23
CA ARG A 68 -10.15 12.67 -8.32
C ARG A 68 -9.75 13.13 -9.72
N LYS A 69 -9.72 12.23 -10.71
CA LYS A 69 -9.35 12.50 -12.11
C LYS A 69 -8.00 13.23 -12.26
N LEU A 70 -7.00 12.84 -11.47
CA LEU A 70 -5.67 13.42 -11.56
C LEU A 70 -4.93 12.86 -12.79
N THR A 71 -4.45 13.72 -13.68
CA THR A 71 -3.93 13.35 -15.00
C THR A 71 -2.41 13.57 -15.18
N SER A 72 -1.66 13.67 -14.08
CA SER A 72 -0.20 13.84 -14.18
C SER A 72 0.47 12.62 -14.83
N GLU A 73 1.16 12.82 -15.96
CA GLU A 73 1.84 11.73 -16.67
C GLU A 73 2.86 11.00 -15.79
N LEU A 74 3.69 11.76 -15.06
CA LEU A 74 4.66 11.20 -14.13
C LEU A 74 3.97 10.34 -13.06
N LEU A 75 2.87 10.82 -12.49
CA LEU A 75 2.10 10.08 -11.48
C LEU A 75 1.56 8.75 -12.02
N LEU A 76 0.94 8.78 -13.20
CA LEU A 76 0.39 7.60 -13.87
C LEU A 76 1.49 6.63 -14.32
N GLN A 77 2.65 7.14 -14.73
CA GLN A 77 3.82 6.31 -15.03
C GLN A 77 4.34 5.63 -13.76
N THR A 78 4.54 6.36 -12.66
CA THR A 78 5.05 5.76 -11.42
C THR A 78 4.10 4.70 -10.85
N LEU A 79 2.77 4.89 -10.96
CA LEU A 79 1.80 3.85 -10.60
C LEU A 79 2.02 2.55 -11.40
N ARG A 80 2.20 2.67 -12.72
CA ARG A 80 2.47 1.51 -13.59
C ARG A 80 3.81 0.83 -13.25
N GLU A 81 4.83 1.60 -12.92
CA GLU A 81 6.13 1.05 -12.50
C GLU A 81 6.03 0.28 -11.18
N VAL A 82 5.25 0.76 -10.22
CA VAL A 82 4.96 0.03 -8.97
C VAL A 82 4.25 -1.29 -9.26
N ASP A 83 3.22 -1.28 -10.11
CA ASP A 83 2.48 -2.50 -10.48
C ASP A 83 3.38 -3.52 -11.20
N LEU A 84 4.25 -3.05 -12.09
CA LEU A 84 5.22 -3.91 -12.75
C LEU A 84 6.21 -4.52 -11.76
N ALA A 85 6.76 -3.72 -10.84
CA ALA A 85 7.68 -4.20 -9.81
C ALA A 85 7.00 -5.22 -8.88
N TRP A 86 5.73 -5.00 -8.53
CA TRP A 86 4.95 -5.96 -7.74
C TRP A 86 4.72 -7.27 -8.48
N ASN A 87 4.31 -7.22 -9.76
CA ASN A 87 4.10 -8.43 -10.56
C ASN A 87 5.38 -9.25 -10.74
N ASN A 88 6.52 -8.57 -10.92
CA ASN A 88 7.82 -9.23 -10.93
C ASN A 88 8.10 -9.92 -9.59
N LEU A 89 7.78 -9.27 -8.47
CA LEU A 89 7.95 -9.85 -7.14
C LEU A 89 7.10 -11.11 -6.96
N LEU A 90 5.85 -11.10 -7.41
CA LEU A 90 4.95 -12.26 -7.35
C LEU A 90 5.54 -13.50 -8.05
N SER A 91 6.34 -13.32 -9.11
CA SER A 91 6.98 -14.45 -9.80
C SER A 91 7.91 -15.27 -8.90
N PHE A 92 8.57 -14.64 -7.93
CA PHE A 92 9.40 -15.32 -6.94
C PHE A 92 8.56 -15.99 -5.85
N LEU A 93 7.39 -15.43 -5.50
CA LEU A 93 6.55 -15.96 -4.42
C LEU A 93 5.96 -17.34 -4.73
N VAL A 94 6.00 -17.78 -5.99
CA VAL A 94 5.65 -19.14 -6.39
C VAL A 94 6.47 -20.20 -5.63
N PHE A 95 7.72 -19.90 -5.28
CA PHE A 95 8.56 -20.81 -4.47
C PHE A 95 8.03 -21.00 -3.03
N GLY A 96 7.28 -20.01 -2.51
CA GLY A 96 6.65 -20.02 -1.20
C GLY A 96 5.13 -20.13 -1.24
N ARG A 97 4.57 -20.73 -2.31
CA ARG A 97 3.13 -20.73 -2.61
C ARG A 97 2.22 -21.09 -1.43
N SER A 98 2.62 -22.03 -0.58
CA SER A 98 1.81 -22.45 0.59
C SER A 98 1.51 -21.29 1.56
N VAL A 99 2.39 -20.30 1.64
CA VAL A 99 2.25 -19.13 2.53
C VAL A 99 1.69 -17.93 1.78
N PHE A 100 2.12 -17.73 0.53
CA PHE A 100 1.77 -16.55 -0.27
C PHE A 100 0.59 -16.77 -1.23
N GLN A 101 -0.13 -17.89 -1.12
CA GLN A 101 -1.33 -18.17 -1.92
C GLN A 101 -2.30 -16.97 -1.98
N PRO A 102 -2.59 -16.22 -0.90
CA PRO A 102 -3.51 -15.07 -0.97
C PRO A 102 -2.99 -13.91 -1.83
N LEU A 103 -1.67 -13.76 -1.98
CA LEU A 103 -1.05 -12.70 -2.80
C LEU A 103 -0.98 -13.08 -4.28
N LEU A 104 -0.95 -14.39 -4.58
CA LEU A 104 -0.81 -14.94 -5.93
C LEU A 104 -2.14 -15.10 -6.66
N LEU A 105 -3.25 -15.14 -5.92
CA LEU A 105 -4.58 -15.27 -6.50
C LEU A 105 -5.16 -13.89 -6.82
N PRO A 106 -5.93 -13.77 -7.92
CA PRO A 106 -6.75 -12.60 -8.15
C PRO A 106 -7.67 -12.36 -6.93
N PRO A 107 -7.97 -11.10 -6.58
CA PRO A 107 -8.97 -10.81 -5.57
C PRO A 107 -10.27 -11.53 -5.95
N LEU A 108 -10.86 -12.27 -5.01
CA LEU A 108 -12.18 -12.84 -5.23
C LEU A 108 -13.16 -11.69 -5.56
N PRO A 109 -14.05 -11.86 -6.56
CA PRO A 109 -15.06 -10.85 -6.85
C PRO A 109 -15.87 -10.62 -5.57
N VAL A 110 -15.81 -9.39 -5.07
CA VAL A 110 -16.56 -8.99 -3.88
C VAL A 110 -18.04 -9.09 -4.24
N SER A 111 -18.76 -10.04 -3.64
CA SER A 111 -20.22 -10.06 -3.66
C SER A 111 -20.68 -8.69 -3.19
N GLU A 112 -21.44 -7.96 -4.00
CA GLU A 112 -21.87 -6.60 -3.67
C GLU A 112 -22.46 -6.57 -2.25
N PRO A 113 -21.87 -5.82 -1.31
CA PRO A 113 -22.50 -5.64 -0.01
C PRO A 113 -23.81 -4.90 -0.23
N CYS A 114 -24.89 -5.47 0.29
CA CYS A 114 -26.22 -4.87 0.29
C CYS A 114 -26.08 -3.43 0.81
N LYS A 115 -26.36 -2.45 -0.05
CA LYS A 115 -26.27 -1.02 0.28
C LYS A 115 -27.35 -0.68 1.30
N THR A 116 -27.07 -0.90 2.58
CA THR A 116 -27.83 -0.29 3.66
C THR A 116 -27.49 1.20 3.66
N ASN A 117 -28.44 2.00 3.19
CA ASN A 117 -28.44 3.45 3.33
C ASN A 117 -28.50 3.81 4.83
N LEU A 118 -27.35 3.79 5.52
CA LEU A 118 -27.20 4.48 6.79
C LEU A 118 -26.69 5.90 6.50
N ALA A 119 -27.39 6.87 7.06
CA ALA A 119 -27.16 8.30 6.89
C ALA A 119 -25.67 8.64 6.94
N LYS A 120 -25.17 9.26 5.85
CA LYS A 120 -23.82 9.81 5.76
C LYS A 120 -23.65 10.86 6.85
N SER A 121 -22.90 10.52 7.91
CA SER A 121 -22.42 11.51 8.87
C SER A 121 -21.38 12.38 8.16
N GLU A 122 -21.56 13.69 8.19
CA GLU A 122 -20.94 14.70 7.29
C GLU A 122 -19.43 14.97 7.47
N LEU A 123 -18.63 14.02 7.96
CA LEU A 123 -17.17 14.19 8.03
C LEU A 123 -16.48 12.89 7.59
N ASN A 124 -16.51 12.62 6.27
CA ASN A 124 -15.64 11.60 5.67
C ASN A 124 -14.19 12.08 5.77
N HIS A 125 -13.48 11.59 6.79
CA HIS A 125 -12.06 11.88 6.98
C HIS A 125 -11.25 11.12 5.93
N VAL A 126 -10.54 11.85 5.08
CA VAL A 126 -9.64 11.28 4.07
C VAL A 126 -8.22 11.19 4.63
N CYS A 127 -7.49 10.15 4.22
CA CYS A 127 -6.11 9.99 4.58
C CYS A 127 -5.23 11.04 3.90
N GLY A 128 -4.41 11.77 4.66
CA GLY A 128 -3.51 12.81 4.14
C GLY A 128 -2.36 12.29 3.25
N ILE A 129 -2.23 10.96 3.09
CA ILE A 129 -1.23 10.34 2.20
C ILE A 129 -1.90 9.70 0.99
N CYS A 130 -2.81 8.74 1.19
CA CYS A 130 -3.40 7.98 0.09
C CYS A 130 -4.72 8.57 -0.41
N LEU A 131 -5.24 9.62 0.23
CA LEU A 131 -6.43 10.38 -0.19
C LEU A 131 -7.75 9.59 -0.25
N THR A 132 -7.76 8.34 0.23
CA THR A 132 -8.95 7.50 0.39
C THR A 132 -9.57 7.69 1.77
N GLU A 133 -10.84 7.31 1.91
CA GLU A 133 -11.58 7.39 3.17
C GLU A 133 -10.97 6.52 4.27
N ILE A 134 -11.11 7.01 5.49
CA ILE A 134 -10.76 6.30 6.70
C ILE A 134 -12.06 5.81 7.33
N SER A 135 -12.31 4.52 7.21
CA SER A 135 -13.41 3.87 7.92
C SER A 135 -13.09 3.86 9.41
N ARG A 136 -13.83 4.65 10.21
CA ARG A 136 -13.89 4.42 11.65
C ARG A 136 -14.84 3.24 11.84
N GLU A 137 -14.31 2.04 12.07
CA GLU A 137 -15.18 0.96 12.51
C GLU A 137 -15.76 1.33 13.88
N PRO A 138 -17.09 1.24 14.06
CA PRO A 138 -17.71 1.53 15.34
C PRO A 138 -17.30 0.46 16.35
N GLN A 139 -16.34 0.80 17.20
CA GLN A 139 -15.99 0.17 18.47
C GLN A 139 -16.00 -1.37 18.51
N VAL A 140 -14.87 -1.98 18.18
CA VAL A 140 -14.51 -3.30 18.72
C VAL A 140 -13.52 -3.08 19.87
N PRO A 141 -13.81 -3.54 21.10
CA PRO A 141 -12.93 -3.36 22.25
C PRO A 141 -11.81 -4.41 22.22
N SER A 142 -10.91 -4.34 21.24
CA SER A 142 -9.57 -4.97 21.30
C SER A 142 -8.70 -4.57 20.10
N GLY A 143 -7.73 -3.70 20.35
CA GLY A 143 -6.49 -3.62 19.56
C GLY A 143 -6.47 -2.64 18.38
N SER A 144 -6.30 -1.35 18.66
CA SER A 144 -5.38 -0.45 17.93
C SER A 144 -5.44 -0.45 16.38
N LEU A 145 -6.62 -0.24 15.79
CA LEU A 145 -6.75 0.13 14.36
C LEU A 145 -7.25 1.57 14.17
N ASP A 146 -7.15 2.39 15.22
CA ASP A 146 -7.56 3.78 15.14
C ASP A 146 -6.67 4.57 14.16
N PRO A 147 -7.26 5.47 13.36
CA PRO A 147 -6.48 6.31 12.46
C PRO A 147 -5.57 7.25 13.24
N VAL A 148 -4.40 7.51 12.67
CA VAL A 148 -3.43 8.45 13.25
C VAL A 148 -3.92 9.87 13.00
N LEU A 149 -4.16 10.64 14.06
CA LEU A 149 -4.46 12.07 14.01
C LEU A 149 -3.17 12.87 14.25
N TYR A 150 -2.75 13.66 13.27
CA TYR A 150 -1.57 14.50 13.39
C TYR A 150 -1.83 15.85 12.73
N GLN A 151 -1.66 16.93 13.52
CA GLN A 151 -1.86 18.31 13.06
C GLN A 151 -3.22 18.56 12.37
N GLY A 152 -4.29 17.92 12.86
CA GLY A 152 -5.64 18.06 12.31
C GLY A 152 -5.96 17.15 11.12
N LEU A 153 -4.97 16.41 10.60
CA LEU A 153 -5.15 15.46 9.50
C LEU A 153 -5.19 14.02 10.00
N PHE A 154 -5.97 13.19 9.30
CA PHE A 154 -6.08 11.77 9.58
C PHE A 154 -5.24 10.96 8.60
N TYR A 155 -4.68 9.86 9.09
CA TYR A 155 -3.88 8.94 8.28
C TYR A 155 -4.22 7.49 8.64
N HIS A 156 -4.27 6.60 7.64
CA HIS A 156 -4.24 5.16 7.93
C HIS A 156 -2.92 4.83 8.63
N VAL A 157 -2.96 3.95 9.62
CA VAL A 157 -1.76 3.50 10.38
C VAL A 157 -0.65 3.04 9.43
N GLY A 158 -0.97 2.17 8.46
CA GLY A 158 -0.01 1.70 7.47
C GLY A 158 0.58 2.81 6.58
N CYS A 159 -0.24 3.81 6.21
CA CYS A 159 0.24 4.97 5.42
C CYS A 159 1.22 5.81 6.24
N ALA A 160 0.88 6.15 7.48
CA ALA A 160 1.74 6.92 8.36
C ALA A 160 3.04 6.19 8.67
N ASN A 161 2.95 4.89 8.99
CA ASN A 161 4.11 4.05 9.26
C ASN A 161 5.06 3.97 8.06
N PHE A 162 4.55 3.72 6.86
CA PHE A 162 5.38 3.71 5.66
C PHE A 162 6.02 5.07 5.40
N TRP A 163 5.24 6.15 5.52
CA TRP A 163 5.75 7.50 5.26
C TRP A 163 6.92 7.86 6.19
N LEU A 164 6.73 7.67 7.50
CA LEU A 164 7.73 8.03 8.51
C LEU A 164 9.02 7.20 8.39
N ASN A 165 8.90 5.92 8.01
CA ASN A 165 10.06 5.03 7.91
C ASN A 165 10.74 5.05 6.54
N CYS A 166 10.03 5.40 5.45
CA CYS A 166 10.53 5.22 4.09
C CYS A 166 10.48 6.48 3.21
N VAL A 167 9.77 7.53 3.61
CA VAL A 167 9.55 8.72 2.77
C VAL A 167 10.15 9.98 3.37
N ASP A 168 9.72 10.36 4.57
CA ASP A 168 10.15 11.56 5.27
C ASP A 168 9.91 11.42 6.78
N SER A 169 10.78 12.04 7.58
CA SER A 169 10.64 12.14 9.04
C SER A 169 9.37 12.88 9.52
N MET A 170 8.68 13.60 8.63
CA MET A 170 7.44 14.30 8.93
C MET A 170 6.32 13.93 7.97
N LEU A 171 5.12 13.68 8.51
CA LEU A 171 3.90 13.47 7.73
C LEU A 171 3.58 14.70 6.85
N PRO A 172 3.00 14.50 5.65
CA PRO A 172 2.71 15.60 4.74
C PRO A 172 1.62 16.48 5.36
N ARG A 173 1.86 17.80 5.32
CA ARG A 173 0.91 18.83 5.71
C ARG A 173 0.05 19.23 4.50
N GLU A 174 -1.13 19.79 4.75
CA GLU A 174 -1.92 20.42 3.68
C GLU A 174 -1.05 21.47 2.95
N SER A 175 -1.12 21.43 1.62
CA SER A 175 -0.54 22.43 0.72
C SER A 175 -1.64 23.24 0.06
#